data_AF-A0AAI8BJ78-F1
#
_entry.id   AF-A0AAI8BJ78-F1
#
_cell.length_a   1.000
_cell.length_b   1.000
_cell.length_c   1.000
_cell.angle_alpha   90.00
_cell.angle_beta   90.00
_cell.angle_gamma   90.00
#
_symmetry.space_group_name_H-M   'P 1'
#
loop_
_entity.id
_entity.type
_entity.pdbx_description
1 polymer ?
#
loop_
_entity_poly.entity_id
_entity_poly.type
_entity_poly.pdbx_seq_one_letter_code
_entity_poly.pdbx_strand_id
1 'polypeptide(L)'
;MLAAYISAIGSSFESLLNINYIVIEICFVIIFGGFILKGTGSAEWLNRIFLSLKLIIILFTIILLFRSIHLTNLGSYSFSNFKQLIIALPILATTFSAHIIIPSVVNYVGPHPKHIRRIIIIASFIILAIYICWIISIFGNIAIYGSKNSFAEILKSLSSEDSVTQLIYILKANIKSLEIISFIYSFITISVTTAFITLSLALKDLILDRFKMANLLFQETFLNCIIYCWLILTNNACILSFIYG
;
A
#
# COMPACT_ATOMS: atom_id res chain seq x y z
N MET A 1 -9.74 -4.73 -4.90
CA MET A 1 -8.64 -4.21 -4.06
C MET A 1 -7.62 -5.29 -3.72
N LEU A 2 -7.99 -6.40 -3.04
CA LEU A 2 -7.02 -7.47 -2.71
C LEU A 2 -6.23 -8.00 -3.92
N ALA A 3 -6.88 -8.26 -5.05
CA ALA A 3 -6.20 -8.67 -6.30
C ALA A 3 -5.15 -7.66 -6.78
N ALA A 4 -5.43 -6.34 -6.66
CA ALA A 4 -4.47 -5.30 -7.02
C ALA A 4 -3.25 -5.29 -6.08
N TYR A 5 -3.43 -5.58 -4.77
CA TYR A 5 -2.32 -5.73 -3.84
C TYR A 5 -1.49 -7.00 -4.12
N ILE A 6 -2.12 -8.08 -4.55
CA ILE A 6 -1.43 -9.32 -4.97
C ILE A 6 -0.58 -9.02 -6.21
N SER A 7 -1.17 -8.38 -7.22
CA SER A 7 -0.47 -7.98 -8.46
C SER A 7 0.72 -7.05 -8.19
N ALA A 8 0.55 -6.03 -7.35
CA ALA A 8 1.62 -5.12 -6.96
C ALA A 8 2.80 -5.83 -6.25
N ILE A 9 2.54 -6.94 -5.55
CA ILE A 9 3.59 -7.76 -4.92
C ILE A 9 4.32 -8.59 -5.97
N GLY A 10 3.58 -9.21 -6.88
CA GLY A 10 4.14 -9.94 -8.02
C GLY A 10 5.16 -9.09 -8.78
N SER A 11 4.76 -7.88 -9.19
CA SER A 11 5.63 -6.95 -9.94
C SER A 11 6.82 -6.45 -9.11
N SER A 12 6.60 -6.11 -7.83
CA SER A 12 7.66 -5.62 -6.94
C SER A 12 8.77 -6.67 -6.76
N PHE A 13 8.41 -7.94 -6.55
CA PHE A 13 9.37 -9.02 -6.34
C PHE A 13 9.94 -9.60 -7.64
N GLU A 14 9.21 -9.58 -8.76
CA GLU A 14 9.74 -9.97 -10.06
C GLU A 14 10.97 -9.11 -10.41
N SER A 15 10.86 -7.80 -10.18
CA SER A 15 11.97 -6.87 -10.41
C SER A 15 13.19 -7.09 -9.49
N LEU A 16 13.03 -7.83 -8.38
CA LEU A 16 14.08 -8.12 -7.40
C LEU A 16 14.69 -9.52 -7.58
N LEU A 17 13.86 -10.53 -7.84
CA LEU A 17 14.25 -11.94 -7.85
C LEU A 17 14.33 -12.54 -9.25
N ASN A 18 13.85 -11.82 -10.28
CA ASN A 18 13.77 -12.31 -11.66
C ASN A 18 13.02 -13.64 -11.80
N ILE A 19 12.03 -13.85 -10.93
CA ILE A 19 11.11 -14.99 -10.90
C ILE A 19 9.77 -14.51 -11.47
N ASN A 20 9.08 -15.38 -12.21
CA ASN A 20 7.76 -15.10 -12.75
C ASN A 20 6.79 -14.59 -11.66
N TYR A 21 6.17 -13.43 -11.90
CA TYR A 21 5.26 -12.76 -10.97
C TYR A 21 4.12 -13.67 -10.50
N ILE A 22 3.60 -14.57 -11.35
CA ILE A 22 2.51 -15.50 -11.01
C ILE A 22 2.93 -16.44 -9.87
N VAL A 23 4.17 -16.95 -9.91
CA VAL A 23 4.70 -17.85 -8.88
C VAL A 23 4.80 -17.11 -7.55
N ILE A 24 5.29 -15.86 -7.60
CA ILE A 24 5.40 -15.00 -6.43
C ILE A 24 4.03 -14.73 -5.81
N GLU A 25 3.03 -14.37 -6.62
CA GLU A 25 1.67 -14.11 -6.17
C GLU A 25 1.05 -15.31 -5.48
N ILE A 26 1.16 -16.50 -6.08
CA ILE A 26 0.63 -17.74 -5.51
C ILE A 26 1.34 -18.05 -4.19
N CYS A 27 2.67 -17.99 -4.14
CA CYS A 27 3.42 -18.20 -2.91
C CYS A 27 3.02 -17.19 -1.82
N PHE A 28 2.87 -15.92 -2.19
CA PHE A 28 2.46 -14.86 -1.28
C PHE A 28 1.09 -15.13 -0.67
N VAL A 29 0.09 -15.46 -1.50
CA VAL A 29 -1.26 -15.77 -1.02
C VAL A 29 -1.27 -17.00 -0.13
N ILE A 30 -0.51 -18.05 -0.47
CA ILE A 30 -0.43 -19.27 0.35
C ILE A 30 0.19 -18.96 1.71
N ILE A 31 1.30 -18.23 1.76
CA ILE A 31 2.01 -17.91 3.01
C ILE A 31 1.15 -17.03 3.90
N PHE A 32 0.73 -15.85 3.41
CA PHE A 32 0.02 -14.88 4.23
C PHE A 32 -1.45 -15.25 4.45
N GLY A 33 -2.09 -15.89 3.46
CA GLY A 33 -3.40 -16.52 3.64
C GLY A 33 -3.36 -17.60 4.71
N GLY A 34 -2.31 -18.43 4.75
CA GLY A 34 -2.08 -19.42 5.80
C GLY A 34 -1.99 -18.81 7.20
N PHE A 35 -1.29 -17.68 7.36
CA PHE A 35 -1.25 -16.95 8.63
C PHE A 35 -2.59 -16.40 9.09
N ILE A 36 -3.46 -16.02 8.14
CA ILE A 36 -4.80 -15.51 8.42
C ILE A 36 -5.76 -16.67 8.76
N LEU A 37 -5.60 -17.82 8.11
CA LEU A 37 -6.34 -19.05 8.39
C LEU A 37 -6.03 -19.60 9.78
N LYS A 38 -4.77 -19.51 10.22
CA LYS A 38 -4.34 -20.00 11.55
C LYS A 38 -4.95 -19.21 12.71
N GLY A 39 -5.41 -17.98 12.48
CA GLY A 39 -6.13 -17.17 13.47
C GLY A 39 -5.99 -15.66 13.24
N THR A 40 -6.94 -14.87 13.76
CA THR A 40 -6.85 -13.39 13.77
C THR A 40 -5.59 -12.91 14.49
N GLY A 41 -5.26 -13.51 15.64
CA GLY A 41 -4.13 -13.09 16.47
C GLY A 41 -2.76 -13.21 15.80
N SER A 42 -2.52 -14.26 15.00
CA SER A 42 -1.25 -14.43 14.26
C SER A 42 -1.08 -13.40 13.16
N ALA A 43 -2.14 -13.16 12.39
CA ALA A 43 -2.13 -12.17 11.32
C ALA A 43 -1.99 -10.75 11.88
N GLU A 44 -2.66 -10.43 12.99
CA GLU A 44 -2.49 -9.14 13.66
C GLU A 44 -1.07 -8.93 14.22
N TRP A 45 -0.46 -9.97 14.79
CA TRP A 45 0.91 -9.88 15.30
C TRP A 45 1.91 -9.60 14.18
N LEU A 46 1.80 -10.32 13.05
CA LEU A 46 2.59 -10.03 11.85
C LEU A 46 2.36 -8.61 11.33
N ASN A 47 1.09 -8.18 11.29
CA ASN A 47 0.74 -6.83 10.86
C ASN A 47 1.41 -5.77 11.74
N ARG A 48 1.43 -5.96 13.06
CA ARG A 48 2.11 -5.05 14.01
C ARG A 48 3.62 -4.96 13.75
N ILE A 49 4.26 -6.07 13.43
CA ILE A 49 5.69 -6.10 13.07
C ILE A 49 5.93 -5.33 11.77
N PHE A 50 5.16 -5.61 10.72
CA PHE A 50 5.31 -4.92 9.44
C PHE A 50 5.00 -3.44 9.52
N LEU A 51 3.99 -3.05 10.32
CA LEU A 51 3.71 -1.63 10.61
C LEU A 51 4.91 -0.95 11.27
N SER A 52 5.55 -1.60 12.25
CA SER A 52 6.71 -1.02 12.95
C SER A 52 7.92 -0.94 12.01
N LEU A 53 8.17 -1.99 11.24
CA LEU A 53 9.29 -2.07 10.32
C LEU A 53 9.16 -1.04 9.18
N LYS A 54 7.97 -0.92 8.56
CA LYS A 54 7.76 0.04 7.47
C LYS A 54 7.88 1.49 7.94
N LEU A 55 7.53 1.79 9.21
CA LEU A 55 7.71 3.12 9.79
C LEU A 55 9.20 3.49 9.95
N ILE A 56 10.05 2.52 10.29
CA ILE A 56 11.50 2.75 10.35
C ILE A 56 12.04 2.97 8.94
N ILE A 57 11.68 2.09 8.00
CA ILE A 57 12.15 2.16 6.61
C ILE A 57 11.74 3.48 5.96
N ILE A 58 10.48 3.93 6.12
CA ILE A 58 10.04 5.19 5.50
C ILE A 58 10.81 6.40 6.01
N LEU A 59 11.16 6.44 7.30
CA LEU A 59 11.96 7.53 7.87
C LEU A 59 13.36 7.55 7.26
N PHE A 60 14.02 6.39 7.17
CA PHE A 60 15.32 6.28 6.50
C PHE A 60 15.25 6.66 5.02
N THR A 61 14.25 6.15 4.30
CA THR A 61 14.01 6.46 2.89
C THR A 61 13.84 7.96 2.67
N ILE A 62 13.05 8.63 3.51
CA ILE A 62 12.86 10.08 3.44
C ILE A 62 14.20 10.80 3.65
N ILE A 63 14.97 10.46 4.67
CA ILE A 63 16.28 11.09 4.94
C ILE A 63 17.23 10.94 3.74
N LEU A 64 17.29 9.74 3.15
CA LEU A 64 18.14 9.49 1.98
C LEU A 64 17.67 10.26 0.75
N LEU A 65 16.36 10.29 0.48
CA LEU A 65 15.80 11.06 -0.63
C LEU A 65 16.05 12.56 -0.47
N PHE A 66 15.96 13.10 0.75
CA PHE A 66 16.26 14.50 1.05
C PHE A 66 17.70 14.88 0.69
N ARG A 67 18.65 13.96 0.84
CA ARG A 67 20.06 14.20 0.45
C ARG A 67 20.24 14.35 -1.06
N SER A 68 19.35 13.75 -1.85
CA SER A 68 19.42 13.70 -3.31
C SER A 68 18.52 14.74 -4.01
N ILE A 69 17.84 15.62 -3.26
CA ILE A 69 16.89 16.58 -3.85
C ILE A 69 17.61 17.62 -4.71
N HIS A 70 17.13 17.77 -5.94
CA HIS A 70 17.46 18.91 -6.80
C HIS A 70 16.33 19.95 -6.71
N LEU A 71 16.57 21.03 -5.97
CA LEU A 71 15.60 22.11 -5.71
C LEU A 71 15.02 22.74 -7.00
N THR A 72 15.74 22.67 -8.12
CA THR A 72 15.30 23.14 -9.43
C THR A 72 14.05 22.42 -9.94
N ASN A 73 13.85 21.16 -9.57
CA ASN A 73 12.66 20.38 -9.94
C ASN A 73 11.41 20.89 -9.21
N LEU A 74 11.57 21.55 -8.05
CA LEU A 74 10.48 22.18 -7.33
C LEU A 74 10.06 23.55 -7.86
N GLY A 75 10.90 24.22 -8.65
CA GLY A 75 10.53 25.50 -9.25
C GLY A 75 9.50 25.38 -10.37
N SER A 76 9.39 24.19 -10.98
CA SER A 76 8.56 23.93 -12.17
C SER A 76 7.07 23.70 -11.85
N TYR A 77 6.67 23.79 -10.58
CA TYR A 77 5.28 23.62 -10.15
C TYR A 77 4.44 24.86 -10.51
N SER A 78 3.69 24.79 -11.61
CA SER A 78 2.60 25.74 -11.85
C SER A 78 1.36 25.30 -11.08
N PHE A 79 1.01 26.02 -10.01
CA PHE A 79 -0.25 25.85 -9.26
C PHE A 79 -1.51 26.21 -10.08
N SER A 80 -1.38 26.55 -11.36
CA SER A 80 -2.47 27.03 -12.21
C SER A 80 -3.59 26.00 -12.47
N ASN A 81 -3.36 24.71 -12.20
CA ASN A 81 -4.33 23.65 -12.49
C ASN A 81 -5.19 23.28 -11.26
N PHE A 82 -6.03 24.20 -10.81
CA PHE A 82 -6.98 23.99 -9.70
C PHE A 82 -7.84 22.71 -9.86
N LYS A 83 -8.11 22.31 -11.12
CA LYS A 83 -8.81 21.07 -11.48
C LYS A 83 -8.11 19.81 -10.99
N GLN A 84 -6.78 19.76 -11.01
CA GLN A 84 -6.02 18.59 -10.54
C GLN A 84 -6.08 18.47 -9.01
N LEU A 85 -6.10 19.61 -8.31
CA LEU A 85 -6.24 19.64 -6.86
C LEU A 85 -7.61 19.09 -6.43
N ILE A 86 -8.68 19.44 -7.15
CA ILE A 86 -10.03 18.91 -6.91
C ILE A 86 -10.08 17.38 -7.09
N ILE A 87 -9.39 16.84 -8.10
CA ILE A 87 -9.33 15.38 -8.34
C ILE A 87 -8.53 14.66 -7.24
N ALA A 88 -7.58 15.32 -6.59
CA ALA A 88 -6.81 14.76 -5.48
C ALA A 88 -7.57 14.80 -4.13
N LEU A 89 -8.62 15.62 -4.00
CA LEU A 89 -9.38 15.75 -2.74
C LEU A 89 -9.97 14.43 -2.22
N PRO A 90 -10.59 13.56 -3.03
CA PRO A 90 -11.09 12.26 -2.56
C PRO A 90 -9.97 11.36 -2.00
N ILE A 91 -8.77 11.42 -2.59
CA ILE A 91 -7.61 10.66 -2.12
C ILE A 91 -7.15 11.21 -0.78
N LEU A 92 -7.06 12.54 -0.62
CA LEU A 92 -6.73 13.16 0.66
C LEU A 92 -7.81 12.87 1.72
N ALA A 93 -9.09 12.98 1.37
CA ALA A 93 -10.20 12.73 2.27
C ALA A 93 -10.20 11.28 2.81
N THR A 94 -9.86 10.30 1.97
CA THR A 94 -9.74 8.91 2.41
C THR A 94 -8.53 8.71 3.34
N THR A 95 -7.39 9.35 3.09
CA THR A 95 -6.21 9.25 3.98
C THR A 95 -6.42 9.83 5.37
N PHE A 96 -7.29 10.84 5.52
CA PHE A 96 -7.62 11.47 6.81
C PHE A 96 -8.92 10.96 7.44
N SER A 97 -9.48 9.85 6.95
CA SER A 97 -10.72 9.27 7.48
C SER A 97 -10.51 8.56 8.84
N ALA A 98 -10.21 9.33 9.89
CA ALA A 98 -10.00 8.79 11.25
C ALA A 98 -11.28 8.25 11.91
N HIS A 99 -12.46 8.57 11.37
CA HIS A 99 -13.76 8.20 11.94
C HIS A 99 -13.96 6.68 12.11
N ILE A 100 -13.37 5.87 11.22
CA ILE A 100 -13.52 4.41 11.24
C ILE A 100 -12.80 3.80 12.46
N ILE A 101 -11.75 4.45 12.96
CA ILE A 101 -10.88 3.91 14.02
C ILE A 101 -11.35 4.36 15.41
N ILE A 102 -12.25 5.34 15.51
CA ILE A 102 -12.73 5.88 16.79
C ILE A 102 -13.28 4.79 17.73
N PRO A 103 -14.17 3.88 17.29
CA PRO A 103 -14.69 2.82 18.17
C PRO A 103 -13.57 1.92 18.71
N SER A 104 -12.61 1.57 17.86
CA SER A 104 -11.46 0.73 18.24
C SER A 104 -10.55 1.43 19.25
N VAL A 105 -10.31 2.74 19.11
CA VAL A 105 -9.51 3.53 20.07
C VAL A 105 -10.24 3.65 21.41
N VAL A 106 -11.57 3.87 21.39
CA VAL A 106 -12.39 3.92 22.60
C VAL A 106 -12.31 2.61 23.37
N ASN A 107 -12.41 1.47 22.68
CA ASN A 107 -12.30 0.16 23.31
C ASN A 107 -10.91 -0.09 23.90
N TYR A 108 -9.85 0.47 23.31
CA TYR A 108 -8.47 0.25 23.75
C TYR A 108 -8.03 1.19 24.90
N VAL A 109 -8.39 2.47 24.83
CA VAL A 109 -7.92 3.53 25.75
C VAL A 109 -8.96 3.84 26.85
N GLY A 110 -10.19 3.34 26.70
CA GLY A 110 -11.32 3.62 27.57
C GLY A 110 -12.13 4.85 27.13
N PRO A 111 -13.32 5.05 27.72
CA PRO A 111 -14.31 6.04 27.27
C PRO A 111 -13.98 7.47 27.74
N HIS A 112 -12.76 7.94 27.49
CA HIS A 112 -12.31 9.28 27.84
C HIS A 112 -12.21 10.18 26.60
N PRO A 113 -13.26 10.96 26.25
CA PRO A 113 -13.34 11.65 24.96
C PRO A 113 -12.22 12.67 24.73
N LYS A 114 -11.72 13.32 25.80
CA LYS A 114 -10.59 14.25 25.71
C LYS A 114 -9.29 13.54 25.30
N HIS A 115 -9.04 12.34 25.84
CA HIS A 115 -7.85 11.55 25.50
C HIS A 115 -7.93 11.01 24.08
N ILE A 116 -9.09 10.47 23.69
CA ILE A 116 -9.34 9.97 22.32
C ILE A 116 -9.14 11.09 21.28
N ARG A 117 -9.70 12.29 21.53
CA ARG A 117 -9.51 13.45 20.64
C ARG A 117 -8.03 13.80 20.48
N ARG A 118 -7.27 13.81 21.58
CA ARG A 118 -5.83 14.12 21.54
C ARG A 118 -5.05 13.07 20.72
N ILE A 119 -5.35 11.78 20.92
CA ILE A 119 -4.72 10.68 20.17
C ILE A 119 -4.99 10.83 18.68
N ILE A 120 -6.24 11.07 18.28
CA ILE A 120 -6.61 11.22 16.87
C ILE A 120 -5.90 12.43 16.25
N ILE A 121 -5.93 13.59 16.90
CA ILE A 121 -5.29 14.81 16.36
C ILE A 121 -3.77 14.60 16.19
N ILE A 122 -3.10 14.01 17.18
CA ILE A 122 -1.67 13.75 17.10
C ILE A 122 -1.36 12.74 15.99
N ALA A 123 -2.12 11.65 15.90
CA ALA A 123 -1.95 10.65 14.84
C ALA A 123 -2.15 11.25 13.45
N SER A 124 -3.21 12.03 13.24
CA SER A 124 -3.46 12.72 11.97
C SER A 124 -2.35 13.71 11.60
N PHE A 125 -1.83 14.45 12.58
CA PHE A 125 -0.71 15.38 12.34
C PHE A 125 0.58 14.64 11.95
N ILE A 126 0.88 13.52 12.62
CA ILE A 126 2.03 12.68 12.27
C ILE A 126 1.89 12.12 10.86
N ILE A 127 0.71 11.57 10.51
CA ILE A 127 0.43 11.05 9.17
C ILE A 127 0.61 12.15 8.13
N LEU A 128 0.03 13.34 8.36
CA LEU A 128 0.16 14.49 7.46
C LEU A 128 1.63 14.89 7.24
N ALA A 129 2.42 14.98 8.31
CA ALA A 129 3.83 15.36 8.23
C ALA A 129 4.63 14.35 7.38
N ILE A 130 4.43 13.05 7.60
CA ILE A 130 5.09 11.99 6.82
C ILE A 130 4.69 12.08 5.34
N TYR A 131 3.40 12.30 5.05
CA TYR A 131 2.91 12.44 3.68
C TYR A 131 3.52 13.65 2.96
N ILE A 132 3.58 14.80 3.61
CA ILE A 132 4.20 16.01 3.04
C ILE A 132 5.68 15.75 2.76
N CYS A 133 6.41 15.19 3.72
CA CYS A 133 7.82 14.82 3.54
C CYS A 133 8.02 13.84 2.37
N TRP A 134 7.15 12.83 2.26
CA TRP A 134 7.19 11.86 1.16
C TRP A 134 6.94 12.50 -0.20
N ILE A 135 5.90 13.32 -0.33
CA ILE A 135 5.58 14.04 -1.57
C ILE A 135 6.76 14.91 -1.98
N ILE A 136 7.27 15.76 -1.09
CA ILE A 136 8.43 16.63 -1.36
C ILE A 136 9.66 15.81 -1.79
N SER A 137 9.90 14.67 -1.12
CA SER A 137 11.03 13.79 -1.41
C SER A 137 10.95 13.18 -2.82
N ILE A 138 9.79 12.66 -3.23
CA ILE A 138 9.61 12.10 -4.58
C ILE A 138 9.75 13.19 -5.63
N PHE A 139 8.98 14.27 -5.47
CA PHE A 139 8.85 15.34 -6.44
C PHE A 139 10.06 16.28 -6.50
N GLY A 140 10.96 16.22 -5.52
CA GLY A 140 12.27 16.86 -5.58
C GLY A 140 13.32 16.05 -6.34
N ASN A 141 13.15 14.73 -6.44
CA ASN A 141 14.06 13.83 -7.14
C ASN A 141 13.62 13.52 -8.58
N ILE A 142 12.37 13.83 -8.95
CA ILE A 142 11.80 13.52 -10.27
C ILE A 142 11.27 14.80 -10.93
N ALA A 143 11.66 15.05 -12.18
CA ALA A 143 11.06 16.11 -13.00
C ALA A 143 9.67 15.70 -13.51
N ILE A 144 8.69 16.61 -13.46
CA ILE A 144 7.31 16.26 -13.83
C ILE A 144 7.07 16.30 -15.34
N TYR A 145 7.68 17.26 -16.04
CA TYR A 145 7.51 17.51 -17.47
C TYR A 145 8.85 17.74 -18.16
N GLY A 146 8.97 17.37 -19.45
CA GLY A 146 10.03 17.83 -20.36
C GLY A 146 11.33 17.01 -20.42
N SER A 147 11.51 16.01 -19.56
CA SER A 147 12.62 15.04 -19.59
C SER A 147 12.11 13.68 -20.06
N LYS A 148 12.94 12.92 -20.80
CA LYS A 148 12.66 11.52 -21.24
C LYS A 148 12.25 10.58 -20.09
N ASN A 149 12.60 10.92 -18.84
CA ASN A 149 12.24 10.15 -17.64
C ASN A 149 11.28 10.91 -16.73
N SER A 150 10.54 11.88 -17.27
CA SER A 150 9.63 12.70 -16.48
C SER A 150 8.38 11.94 -16.05
N PHE A 151 7.81 12.33 -14.91
CA PHE A 151 6.63 11.68 -14.33
C PHE A 151 5.49 11.55 -15.35
N ALA A 152 5.20 12.61 -16.11
CA ALA A 152 4.12 12.61 -17.08
C ALA A 152 4.37 11.72 -18.31
N GLU A 153 5.63 11.56 -18.75
CA GLU A 153 5.95 10.68 -19.88
C GLU A 153 5.87 9.22 -19.47
N ILE A 154 6.42 8.87 -18.31
CA ILE A 154 6.42 7.49 -17.83
C ILE A 154 4.99 7.01 -17.50
N LEU A 155 4.16 7.88 -16.91
CA LEU A 155 2.75 7.56 -16.69
C LEU A 155 1.98 7.30 -17.99
N LYS A 156 2.33 7.99 -19.09
CA LYS A 156 1.73 7.74 -20.39
C LYS A 156 2.19 6.41 -20.99
N SER A 157 3.46 6.05 -20.82
CA SER A 157 3.99 4.78 -21.34
C SER A 157 3.52 3.56 -20.57
N LEU A 158 3.18 3.71 -19.29
CA LEU A 158 2.80 2.62 -18.39
C LEU A 158 1.30 2.63 -18.03
N SER A 159 0.45 3.22 -18.87
CA SER A 159 -0.98 3.43 -18.56
C SER A 159 -1.77 2.15 -18.26
N SER A 160 -1.26 0.99 -18.68
CA SER A 160 -1.84 -0.34 -18.43
C SER A 160 -1.32 -1.02 -17.16
N GLU A 161 -0.22 -0.53 -16.56
CA GLU A 161 0.35 -1.09 -15.34
C GLU A 161 -0.29 -0.47 -14.09
N ASP A 162 -0.17 -1.16 -12.96
CA ASP A 162 -0.67 -0.65 -11.68
C ASP A 162 0.19 0.51 -11.16
N SER A 163 -0.45 1.37 -10.35
CA SER A 163 0.18 2.61 -9.84
C SER A 163 1.48 2.39 -9.05
N VAL A 164 1.65 1.22 -8.44
CA VAL A 164 2.85 0.90 -7.66
C VAL A 164 4.02 0.60 -8.60
N THR A 165 3.80 -0.21 -9.63
CA THR A 165 4.82 -0.53 -10.65
C THR A 165 5.24 0.72 -11.42
N GLN A 166 4.28 1.58 -11.77
CA GLN A 166 4.56 2.89 -12.38
C GLN A 166 5.51 3.72 -11.52
N LEU A 167 5.21 3.86 -10.22
CA LEU A 167 6.05 4.63 -9.29
C LEU A 167 7.46 4.05 -9.19
N ILE A 168 7.57 2.73 -9.09
CA ILE A 168 8.85 2.01 -9.02
C ILE A 168 9.71 2.30 -10.25
N TYR A 169 9.13 2.20 -11.45
CA TYR A 169 9.85 2.44 -12.70
C TYR A 169 10.33 3.88 -12.79
N ILE A 170 9.48 4.84 -12.42
CA ILE A 170 9.83 6.27 -12.37
C ILE A 170 11.02 6.51 -11.44
N LEU A 171 11.00 5.90 -10.25
CA LEU A 171 12.07 6.07 -9.27
C LEU A 171 13.38 5.45 -9.76
N LYS A 172 13.34 4.25 -10.34
CA LYS A 172 14.53 3.58 -10.90
C LYS A 172 15.15 4.37 -12.06
N ALA A 173 14.33 5.05 -12.86
CA ALA A 173 14.79 5.85 -13.99
C ALA A 173 15.43 7.19 -13.58
N ASN A 174 15.12 7.70 -12.38
CA ASN A 174 15.56 9.03 -11.92
C ASN A 174 16.57 8.99 -10.77
N ILE A 175 16.52 7.96 -9.91
CA ILE A 175 17.42 7.80 -8.77
C ILE A 175 18.58 6.88 -9.16
N LYS A 176 19.82 7.36 -9.07
CA LYS A 176 21.01 6.59 -9.48
C LYS A 176 21.56 5.68 -8.37
N SER A 177 21.26 5.98 -7.10
CA SER A 177 21.79 5.23 -5.96
C SER A 177 20.99 3.95 -5.70
N LEU A 178 21.68 2.82 -5.78
CA LEU A 178 21.10 1.48 -5.55
C LEU A 178 20.51 1.32 -4.14
N GLU A 179 21.14 1.94 -3.15
CA GLU A 179 20.72 1.90 -1.74
C GLU A 179 19.32 2.52 -1.56
N ILE A 180 19.11 3.72 -2.09
CA ILE A 180 17.81 4.42 -2.01
C ILE A 180 16.71 3.59 -2.67
N ILE A 181 17.01 3.04 -3.85
CA ILE A 181 16.08 2.18 -4.57
C ILE A 181 15.70 0.97 -3.71
N SER A 182 16.67 0.27 -3.11
CA SER A 182 16.42 -0.91 -2.26
C SER A 182 15.53 -0.59 -1.05
N PHE A 183 15.75 0.54 -0.37
CA PHE A 183 14.91 0.98 0.74
C PHE A 183 13.49 1.31 0.31
N ILE A 184 13.31 1.97 -0.85
CA ILE A 184 11.98 2.26 -1.39
C ILE A 184 11.25 0.96 -1.75
N TYR A 185 11.91 0.04 -2.43
CA TYR A 185 11.33 -1.27 -2.77
C TYR A 185 10.89 -2.02 -1.51
N SER A 186 11.77 -2.10 -0.50
CA SER A 186 11.46 -2.74 0.77
C SER A 186 10.24 -2.09 1.44
N PHE A 187 10.18 -0.75 1.45
CA PHE A 187 9.04 -0.02 1.98
C PHE A 187 7.74 -0.34 1.25
N ILE A 188 7.76 -0.33 -0.08
CA ILE A 188 6.58 -0.62 -0.92
C ILE A 188 6.11 -2.04 -0.66
N THR A 189 7.00 -3.03 -0.74
CA THR A 189 6.67 -4.44 -0.53
C THR A 189 6.03 -4.70 0.83
N ILE A 190 6.61 -4.16 1.91
CA ILE A 190 6.07 -4.31 3.26
C ILE A 190 4.72 -3.58 3.38
N SER A 191 4.59 -2.39 2.79
CA SER A 191 3.35 -1.61 2.84
C SER A 191 2.19 -2.31 2.12
N VAL A 192 2.43 -2.84 0.93
CA VAL A 192 1.46 -3.58 0.13
C VAL A 192 1.06 -4.89 0.84
N THR A 193 2.02 -5.58 1.46
CA THR A 193 1.77 -6.77 2.29
C THR A 193 0.92 -6.44 3.53
N THR A 194 1.23 -5.36 4.24
CA THR A 194 0.47 -4.89 5.42
C THR A 194 -0.99 -4.59 5.03
N ALA A 195 -1.18 -3.92 3.89
CA ALA A 195 -2.50 -3.61 3.36
C ALA A 195 -3.27 -4.88 2.99
N PHE A 196 -2.62 -5.86 2.35
CA PHE A 196 -3.21 -7.17 2.06
C PHE A 196 -3.70 -7.87 3.33
N ILE A 197 -2.86 -7.98 4.37
CA ILE A 197 -3.23 -8.62 5.65
C ILE A 197 -4.44 -7.91 6.27
N THR A 198 -4.41 -6.57 6.32
CA THR A 198 -5.47 -5.77 6.93
C THR A 198 -6.80 -5.90 6.17
N LEU A 199 -6.78 -5.81 4.84
CA LEU A 199 -7.98 -5.98 4.02
C LEU A 199 -8.52 -7.41 4.09
N SER A 200 -7.65 -8.42 4.17
CA SER A 200 -8.07 -9.81 4.25
C SER A 200 -8.73 -10.13 5.59
N LEU A 201 -8.22 -9.58 6.70
CA LEU A 201 -8.86 -9.68 8.01
C LEU A 201 -10.22 -8.96 8.02
N ALA A 202 -10.28 -7.73 7.52
CA ALA A 202 -11.54 -6.98 7.45
C ALA A 202 -12.59 -7.68 6.57
N LEU A 203 -12.18 -8.27 5.44
CA LEU A 203 -13.05 -9.05 4.58
C LEU A 203 -13.54 -10.31 5.31
N LYS A 204 -12.66 -11.01 6.01
CA LYS A 204 -13.04 -12.17 6.83
C LYS A 204 -14.10 -11.78 7.85
N ASP A 205 -13.84 -10.76 8.66
CA ASP A 205 -14.73 -10.32 9.73
C ASP A 205 -16.10 -9.89 9.17
N LEU A 206 -16.11 -9.16 8.05
CA LEU A 206 -17.35 -8.79 7.36
C LEU A 206 -18.16 -10.01 6.94
N ILE A 207 -17.52 -11.04 6.41
CA ILE A 207 -18.21 -12.24 5.94
C ILE A 207 -18.76 -13.02 7.14
N LEU A 208 -17.99 -13.18 8.21
CA LEU A 208 -18.45 -13.84 9.44
C LEU A 208 -19.68 -13.12 10.04
N ASP A 209 -19.65 -11.79 10.08
CA ASP A 209 -20.77 -10.96 10.53
C ASP A 209 -22.00 -11.10 9.64
N ARG A 210 -21.82 -11.11 8.31
CA ARG A 210 -22.92 -11.24 7.33
C ARG A 210 -23.64 -12.59 7.43
N PHE A 211 -22.89 -13.67 7.61
CA PHE A 211 -23.45 -15.02 7.69
C PHE A 211 -23.85 -15.43 9.11
N LYS A 212 -23.65 -14.55 10.11
CA LYS A 212 -23.92 -14.83 11.53
C LYS A 212 -23.22 -16.10 12.03
N MET A 213 -22.06 -16.43 11.45
CA MET A 213 -21.30 -17.65 11.74
C MET A 213 -20.33 -17.43 12.90
N ALA A 214 -20.79 -16.78 13.97
CA ALA A 214 -19.98 -16.64 15.17
C ALA A 214 -19.82 -18.03 15.83
N ASN A 215 -18.58 -18.55 15.82
CA ASN A 215 -18.10 -19.72 16.60
C ASN A 215 -18.10 -21.13 15.95
N LEU A 216 -18.29 -21.28 14.64
CA LEU A 216 -18.12 -22.60 14.00
C LEU A 216 -16.76 -22.69 13.27
N LEU A 217 -15.72 -23.11 14.01
CA LEU A 217 -14.33 -23.28 13.52
C LEU A 217 -14.24 -23.94 12.13
N PHE A 218 -15.07 -24.96 11.86
CA PHE A 218 -15.09 -25.67 10.58
C PHE A 218 -15.66 -24.83 9.43
N GLN A 219 -16.75 -24.08 9.66
CA GLN A 219 -17.34 -23.19 8.65
C GLN A 219 -16.44 -21.99 8.37
N GLU A 220 -15.73 -21.48 9.37
CA GLU A 220 -14.75 -20.40 9.20
C GLU A 220 -13.57 -20.82 8.32
N THR A 221 -12.99 -22.01 8.56
CA THR A 221 -11.88 -22.51 7.74
C THR A 221 -12.30 -22.78 6.30
N PHE A 222 -13.51 -23.31 6.08
CA PHE A 222 -14.03 -23.61 4.75
C PHE A 222 -14.30 -22.34 3.93
N LEU A 223 -14.92 -21.34 4.56
CA LEU A 223 -15.22 -20.06 3.94
C LEU A 223 -13.95 -19.27 3.60
N ASN A 224 -12.96 -19.27 4.50
CA ASN A 224 -11.66 -18.67 4.23
C ASN A 224 -10.94 -19.38 3.08
N CYS A 225 -10.95 -20.71 3.03
CA CYS A 225 -10.42 -21.46 1.89
C CYS A 225 -11.12 -21.08 0.58
N ILE A 226 -12.45 -20.90 0.57
CA ILE A 226 -13.19 -20.44 -0.61
C ILE A 226 -12.77 -19.03 -1.03
N ILE A 227 -12.59 -18.10 -0.08
CA ILE A 227 -12.16 -16.73 -0.39
C ILE A 227 -10.76 -16.71 -1.00
N TYR A 228 -9.82 -17.46 -0.43
CA TYR A 228 -8.45 -17.52 -0.96
C TYR A 228 -8.36 -18.29 -2.28
N CYS A 229 -9.13 -19.38 -2.44
CA CYS A 229 -9.26 -20.06 -3.73
C CYS A 229 -9.91 -19.15 -4.78
N TRP A 230 -10.93 -18.38 -4.43
CA TRP A 230 -11.58 -17.42 -5.33
C TRP A 230 -10.65 -16.25 -5.69
N LEU A 231 -9.83 -15.76 -4.77
CA LEU A 231 -8.79 -14.76 -5.04
C LEU A 231 -7.73 -15.27 -6.03
N ILE A 232 -7.29 -16.52 -5.88
CA ILE A 232 -6.35 -17.16 -6.81
C ILE A 232 -7.01 -17.35 -8.20
N LEU A 233 -8.27 -17.77 -8.24
CA LEU A 233 -9.02 -17.98 -9.49
C LEU A 233 -9.37 -16.67 -10.23
N THR A 234 -9.71 -15.61 -9.50
CA THR A 234 -10.04 -14.30 -10.10
C THR A 234 -8.81 -13.59 -10.62
N ASN A 235 -7.64 -13.74 -9.99
CA ASN A 235 -6.38 -13.24 -10.57
C ASN A 235 -6.09 -13.96 -11.88
N ASN A 236 -6.19 -15.29 -11.92
CA ASN A 236 -5.98 -16.07 -13.14
C ASN A 236 -6.98 -15.72 -14.25
N ALA A 237 -8.26 -15.49 -13.95
CA ALA A 237 -9.27 -15.13 -14.94
C ALA A 237 -9.06 -13.71 -15.50
N CYS A 238 -8.62 -12.76 -14.66
CA CYS A 238 -8.29 -11.40 -15.09
C CYS A 238 -7.01 -11.36 -15.93
N ILE A 239 -6.02 -12.20 -15.59
CA ILE A 239 -4.78 -12.39 -16.36
C ILE A 239 -5.07 -13.10 -17.70
N LEU A 240 -5.94 -14.11 -17.72
CA LEU A 240 -6.37 -14.79 -18.95
C LEU A 240 -7.14 -13.85 -19.90
N SER A 241 -7.97 -12.94 -19.37
CA SER A 241 -8.61 -11.91 -20.20
C SER A 241 -7.64 -10.85 -20.75
N PHE A 242 -6.47 -10.69 -20.14
CA PHE A 242 -5.43 -9.74 -20.57
C PHE A 242 -4.42 -10.37 -21.55
N ILE A 243 -4.29 -11.70 -21.54
CA ILE A 243 -3.45 -12.46 -22.47
C ILE A 243 -4.23 -12.85 -23.74
N TYR A 244 -5.55 -13.04 -23.64
CA TYR A 244 -6.41 -13.49 -24.75
C TYR A 244 -7.43 -12.44 -25.24
N GLY A 245 -7.33 -11.18 -24.81
CA GLY A 245 -8.18 -10.07 -25.27
C GLY A 245 -7.35 -8.87 -25.72
#